data_AF-A0A2P8AQE0-F1
#
_entry.id   AF-A0A2P8AQE0-F1
#
_cell.length_a   1.000
_cell.length_b   1.000
_cell.length_c   1.000
_cell.angle_alpha   90.00
_cell.angle_beta   90.00
_cell.angle_gamma   90.00
#
_symmetry.space_group_name_H-M   'P 1'
#
loop_
_entity.id
_entity.type
_entity.pdbx_description
1 polymer ?
#
loop_
_entity_poly.entity_id
_entity_poly.type
_entity_poly.pdbx_seq_one_letter_code
_entity_poly.pdbx_strand_id
1 'polypeptide(L)'
;MAIAVSKQSVRRCGWTPVLVAWLGVAWIELANLQNASLLLFLIPPFELAVWLVAITLTVRLAYNARAGRRAAAGAAALLLIIGGWFTNWGLFHPASYWVTHRWAFDEVADGVRQGQIGTSRDYYGKLLPRHLRDLSTNGRAAVVGSQDGKPAVFLPQWVGIPDDAGGYVYLNATPRPDLVVDLFGEPARLAGGQPLADGWWYVLPGD
;
A
#
# COMPACT_ATOMS: atom_id res chain seq x y z
N MET A 1 -43.28 -17.43 -45.36
CA MET A 1 -41.99 -17.63 -44.67
C MET A 1 -41.65 -16.34 -43.93
N ALA A 2 -41.97 -16.26 -42.65
CA ALA A 2 -41.82 -15.04 -41.85
C ALA A 2 -40.45 -15.03 -41.16
N ILE A 3 -39.65 -14.00 -41.43
CA ILE A 3 -38.34 -13.79 -40.81
C ILE A 3 -38.59 -13.21 -39.42
N ALA A 4 -38.44 -14.02 -38.38
CA ALA A 4 -38.51 -13.57 -37.00
C ALA A 4 -37.28 -12.69 -36.69
N VAL A 5 -37.49 -11.38 -36.64
CA VAL A 5 -36.47 -10.42 -36.18
C VAL A 5 -36.32 -10.58 -34.67
N SER A 6 -35.29 -11.32 -34.27
CA SER A 6 -34.82 -11.39 -32.89
C SER A 6 -34.42 -9.99 -32.41
N LYS A 7 -35.29 -9.33 -31.63
CA LYS A 7 -34.94 -8.14 -30.86
C LYS A 7 -33.95 -8.56 -29.78
N GLN A 8 -32.65 -8.52 -30.10
CA GLN A 8 -31.61 -8.54 -29.09
C GLN A 8 -31.81 -7.31 -28.20
N SER A 9 -32.44 -7.51 -27.03
CA SER A 9 -32.45 -6.50 -25.98
C SER A 9 -31.00 -6.34 -25.52
N VAL A 10 -30.30 -5.34 -26.04
CA VAL A 10 -29.02 -4.91 -25.49
C VAL A 10 -29.32 -4.48 -24.06
N ARG A 11 -29.10 -5.38 -23.10
CA ARG A 11 -29.20 -5.08 -21.67
C ARG A 11 -28.22 -3.95 -21.41
N ARG A 12 -28.73 -2.72 -21.25
CA ARG A 12 -27.93 -1.59 -20.80
C ARG A 12 -27.27 -2.03 -19.49
N CYS A 13 -25.93 -2.10 -19.49
CA CYS A 13 -25.19 -2.33 -18.26
C CYS A 13 -25.53 -1.13 -17.35
N GLY A 14 -26.31 -1.38 -16.30
CA GLY A 14 -26.73 -0.34 -15.37
C GLY A 14 -25.52 0.22 -14.60
N TRP A 15 -25.71 1.37 -13.95
CA TRP A 15 -24.72 1.96 -13.06
C TRP A 15 -24.53 1.14 -11.76
N THR A 16 -25.51 0.31 -11.39
CA THR A 16 -25.50 -0.53 -10.18
C THR A 16 -24.25 -1.41 -10.02
N PRO A 17 -23.83 -2.24 -11.00
CA PRO A 17 -22.60 -3.04 -10.86
C PRO A 17 -21.35 -2.19 -10.71
N VAL A 18 -21.28 -1.02 -11.35
CA VAL A 18 -20.16 -0.08 -11.22
C VAL A 18 -20.08 0.42 -9.78
N LEU A 19 -21.21 0.85 -9.21
CA LEU A 19 -21.22 1.29 -7.81
C LEU A 19 -20.89 0.18 -6.83
N VAL A 20 -21.42 -1.03 -7.02
CA VAL A 20 -21.10 -2.17 -6.14
C VAL A 20 -19.59 -2.45 -6.16
N ALA A 21 -18.96 -2.41 -7.34
CA ALA A 21 -17.52 -2.61 -7.44
C ALA A 21 -16.72 -1.48 -6.75
N TRP A 22 -17.13 -0.23 -6.91
CA TRP A 22 -16.50 0.92 -6.24
C TRP A 22 -16.72 0.91 -4.73
N LEU A 23 -17.86 0.43 -4.24
CA LEU A 23 -18.08 0.21 -2.81
C LEU A 23 -17.16 -0.90 -2.28
N GLY A 24 -16.86 -1.92 -3.10
CA GLY A 24 -15.86 -2.94 -2.78
C GLY A 24 -14.45 -2.34 -2.63
N VAL A 25 -14.01 -1.52 -3.60
CA VAL A 25 -12.75 -0.79 -3.51
C VAL A 25 -12.74 0.10 -2.27
N ALA A 26 -13.76 0.95 -2.09
CA ALA A 26 -13.84 1.85 -0.94
C ALA A 26 -13.85 1.09 0.39
N TRP A 27 -14.52 -0.07 0.46
CA TRP A 27 -14.51 -0.90 1.67
C TRP A 27 -13.11 -1.41 1.98
N ILE A 28 -12.37 -1.93 0.99
CA ILE A 28 -10.99 -2.42 1.18
C ILE A 28 -10.10 -1.28 1.69
N GLU A 29 -10.10 -0.15 0.97
CA GLU A 29 -9.22 0.99 1.25
C GLU A 29 -9.58 1.69 2.58
N LEU A 30 -10.88 1.76 2.95
CA LEU A 30 -11.32 2.44 4.16
C LEU A 30 -11.37 1.55 5.40
N ALA A 31 -11.75 0.28 5.24
CA ALA A 31 -11.74 -0.67 6.35
C ALA A 31 -10.31 -1.03 6.75
N ASN A 32 -9.32 -0.69 5.91
CA ASN A 32 -7.91 -0.92 6.15
C ASN A 32 -7.74 -2.38 6.58
N LEU A 33 -8.30 -3.29 5.78
CA LEU A 33 -8.37 -4.73 6.07
C LEU A 33 -6.95 -5.16 6.40
N GLN A 34 -6.67 -5.24 7.71
CA GLN A 34 -5.33 -5.43 8.20
C GLN A 34 -4.80 -6.69 7.52
N ASN A 35 -3.67 -6.56 6.82
CA ASN A 35 -2.98 -7.66 6.18
C ASN A 35 -2.55 -8.66 7.26
N ALA A 36 -3.50 -9.46 7.73
CA ALA A 36 -3.26 -10.53 8.67
C ALA A 36 -2.45 -11.58 7.92
N SER A 37 -1.20 -11.76 8.37
CA SER A 37 -0.27 -12.87 8.14
C SER A 37 -0.61 -13.92 7.05
N LEU A 38 -1.73 -14.62 7.18
CA LEU A 38 -2.12 -15.75 6.32
C LEU A 38 -2.54 -15.34 4.91
N LEU A 39 -2.83 -14.06 4.66
CA LEU A 39 -3.26 -13.56 3.36
C LEU A 39 -2.23 -12.63 2.70
N LEU A 40 -0.98 -12.57 3.18
CA LEU A 40 0.07 -11.69 2.65
C LEU A 40 0.23 -11.80 1.12
N PHE A 41 0.17 -13.02 0.59
CA PHE A 41 0.27 -13.29 -0.86
C PHE A 41 -1.09 -13.25 -1.58
N LEU A 42 -2.18 -13.21 -0.83
CA LEU A 42 -3.55 -13.25 -1.38
C LEU A 42 -4.19 -11.87 -1.43
N ILE A 43 -3.87 -10.97 -0.49
CA ILE A 43 -4.47 -9.64 -0.42
C ILE A 43 -4.03 -8.78 -1.61
N PRO A 44 -2.74 -8.58 -1.92
CA PRO A 44 -2.36 -7.75 -3.08
C PRO A 44 -2.98 -8.20 -4.41
N PRO A 45 -3.00 -9.50 -4.80
CA PRO A 45 -3.68 -9.91 -6.03
C PRO A 45 -5.20 -9.83 -5.93
N PHE A 46 -5.79 -10.01 -4.74
CA PHE A 46 -7.22 -9.82 -4.52
C PHE A 46 -7.63 -8.35 -4.66
N GLU A 47 -6.91 -7.42 -4.03
CA GLU A 47 -7.09 -5.97 -4.17
C GLU A 47 -6.98 -5.56 -5.63
N LEU A 48 -5.92 -6.01 -6.31
CA LEU A 48 -5.74 -5.78 -7.74
C LEU A 48 -6.94 -6.31 -8.54
N ALA A 49 -7.44 -7.50 -8.24
CA ALA A 49 -8.62 -8.05 -8.93
C ALA A 49 -9.87 -7.18 -8.72
N VAL A 50 -10.11 -6.70 -7.50
CA VAL A 50 -11.25 -5.81 -7.19
C VAL A 50 -11.13 -4.48 -7.93
N TRP A 51 -9.93 -3.88 -7.95
CA TRP A 51 -9.61 -2.69 -8.73
C TRP A 51 -9.86 -2.93 -10.23
N LEU A 52 -9.35 -4.01 -10.80
CA LEU A 52 -9.52 -4.35 -12.22
C LEU A 52 -10.99 -4.57 -12.60
N VAL A 53 -11.79 -5.16 -11.71
CA VAL A 53 -13.25 -5.30 -11.91
C VAL A 53 -13.93 -3.94 -11.94
N ALA A 54 -13.64 -3.05 -10.96
CA ALA A 54 -14.21 -1.71 -10.91
C ALA A 54 -13.84 -0.87 -12.15
N ILE A 55 -12.58 -0.93 -12.57
CA ILE A 55 -12.08 -0.27 -13.79
C ILE A 55 -12.79 -0.83 -15.02
N THR A 56 -12.84 -2.16 -15.18
CA THR A 56 -13.46 -2.80 -16.34
C THR A 56 -14.94 -2.42 -16.48
N LEU A 57 -15.69 -2.42 -15.37
CA LEU A 57 -17.09 -2.02 -15.38
C LEU A 57 -17.27 -0.54 -15.70
N THR A 58 -16.42 0.33 -15.15
CA THR A 58 -16.43 1.77 -15.43
C THR A 58 -16.15 2.06 -16.90
N VAL A 59 -15.14 1.39 -17.48
CA VAL A 59 -14.77 1.50 -18.89
C VAL A 59 -15.93 1.02 -19.78
N ARG A 60 -16.53 -0.13 -19.48
CA ARG A 60 -17.69 -0.66 -20.22
C ARG A 60 -18.88 0.32 -20.15
N LEU A 61 -19.15 0.91 -19.00
CA LEU A 61 -20.20 1.91 -18.85
C LEU A 61 -19.91 3.15 -19.72
N ALA A 62 -18.68 3.66 -19.69
CA ALA A 62 -18.26 4.82 -20.49
C ALA A 62 -18.40 4.57 -22.01
N TYR A 63 -17.98 3.39 -22.48
CA TYR A 63 -18.19 2.97 -23.87
C TYR A 63 -19.67 2.95 -24.26
N ASN A 64 -20.53 2.40 -23.40
CA ASN A 64 -21.95 2.27 -23.65
C ASN A 64 -22.71 3.61 -23.55
N ALA A 65 -22.21 4.55 -22.75
CA ALA A 65 -22.79 5.88 -22.56
C ALA A 65 -22.49 6.86 -23.70
N ARG A 66 -21.88 6.41 -24.82
CA ARG A 66 -21.43 7.25 -25.94
C ARG A 66 -20.38 8.30 -25.58
N ALA A 67 -19.66 8.16 -24.46
CA ALA A 67 -18.58 9.06 -24.07
C ALA A 67 -17.36 9.03 -25.02
N GLY A 68 -17.35 8.09 -25.98
CA GLY A 68 -16.28 7.92 -26.95
C GLY A 68 -15.10 7.10 -26.39
N ARG A 69 -14.37 6.43 -27.28
CA ARG A 69 -13.27 5.52 -26.89
C ARG A 69 -12.17 6.23 -26.11
N ARG A 70 -11.90 7.50 -26.44
CA ARG A 70 -10.87 8.31 -25.80
C ARG A 70 -11.19 8.61 -24.33
N ALA A 71 -12.43 8.95 -24.00
CA ALA A 71 -12.84 9.20 -22.63
C ALA A 71 -12.76 7.93 -21.77
N ALA A 72 -13.20 6.80 -22.32
CA ALA A 72 -13.11 5.51 -21.64
C ALA A 72 -11.65 5.09 -21.37
N ALA A 73 -10.76 5.28 -22.34
CA ALA A 73 -9.33 5.03 -22.17
C ALA A 73 -8.68 5.96 -21.14
N GLY A 74 -9.03 7.26 -21.16
CA GLY A 74 -8.56 8.23 -20.18
C GLY A 74 -8.98 7.87 -18.75
N ALA A 75 -10.25 7.48 -18.56
CA ALA A 75 -10.73 6.99 -17.28
C ALA A 75 -10.00 5.71 -16.85
N ALA A 76 -9.81 4.74 -17.74
CA ALA A 76 -9.06 3.53 -17.44
C ALA A 76 -7.64 3.84 -16.96
N ALA A 77 -6.92 4.69 -17.70
CA ALA A 77 -5.54 5.06 -17.39
C ALA A 77 -5.46 5.76 -16.02
N LEU A 78 -6.34 6.73 -15.76
CA LEU A 78 -6.38 7.43 -14.48
C LEU A 78 -6.64 6.47 -13.32
N LEU A 79 -7.63 5.59 -13.46
CA LEU A 79 -7.99 4.66 -12.40
C LEU A 79 -6.92 3.58 -12.17
N LEU A 80 -6.20 3.16 -13.21
CA LEU A 80 -5.04 2.27 -13.08
C LEU A 80 -3.88 2.96 -12.34
N ILE A 81 -3.64 4.25 -12.61
CA ILE A 81 -2.64 5.04 -11.89
C ILE A 81 -3.02 5.15 -10.42
N ILE A 82 -4.28 5.48 -10.13
CA ILE A 82 -4.79 5.55 -8.75
C ILE A 82 -4.68 4.19 -8.06
N GLY A 83 -5.13 3.10 -8.70
CA GLY A 83 -5.04 1.77 -8.11
C GLY A 83 -3.59 1.38 -7.82
N GLY A 84 -2.68 1.56 -8.78
CA GLY A 84 -1.26 1.28 -8.58
C GLY A 84 -0.58 2.14 -7.50
N TRP A 85 -1.13 3.33 -7.24
CA TRP A 85 -0.67 4.21 -6.16
C TRP A 85 -1.10 3.70 -4.78
N PHE A 86 -2.36 3.29 -4.62
CA PHE A 86 -2.90 2.89 -3.31
C PHE A 86 -2.64 1.41 -2.96
N THR A 87 -2.43 0.54 -3.94
CA THR A 87 -2.09 -0.87 -3.69
C THR A 87 -0.73 -0.99 -2.99
N ASN A 88 -0.65 -1.73 -1.90
CA ASN A 88 0.61 -2.00 -1.19
C ASN A 88 1.45 -3.09 -1.90
N TRP A 89 2.06 -2.72 -3.02
CA TRP A 89 2.98 -3.60 -3.76
C TRP A 89 4.45 -3.49 -3.27
N GLY A 90 4.70 -2.68 -2.24
CA GLY A 90 6.03 -2.48 -1.64
C GLY A 90 6.68 -3.76 -1.14
N LEU A 91 5.87 -4.75 -0.74
CA LEU A 91 6.34 -6.08 -0.38
C LEU A 91 7.16 -6.78 -1.49
N PHE A 92 6.76 -6.60 -2.75
CA PHE A 92 7.36 -7.31 -3.88
C PHE A 92 8.49 -6.51 -4.55
N HIS A 93 8.38 -5.17 -4.54
CA HIS A 93 9.34 -4.28 -5.18
C HIS A 93 9.62 -3.05 -4.30
N PRO A 94 10.29 -3.23 -3.16
CA PRO A 94 10.42 -2.18 -2.14
C PRO A 94 11.13 -0.93 -2.64
N ALA A 95 12.20 -1.09 -3.42
CA ALA A 95 12.93 0.04 -3.98
C ALA A 95 12.06 0.88 -4.93
N SER A 96 11.32 0.24 -5.84
CA SER A 96 10.46 0.96 -6.77
C SER A 96 9.27 1.62 -6.04
N TYR A 97 8.73 0.98 -5.01
CA TYR A 97 7.63 1.54 -4.21
C TYR A 97 8.10 2.78 -3.45
N TRP A 98 9.28 2.70 -2.83
CA TRP A 98 9.93 3.84 -2.20
C TRP A 98 10.19 4.99 -3.18
N VAL A 99 10.70 4.72 -4.40
CA VAL A 99 10.89 5.76 -5.42
C VAL A 99 9.56 6.42 -5.80
N THR A 100 8.51 5.62 -6.00
CA THR A 100 7.19 6.11 -6.41
C THR A 100 6.54 6.97 -5.32
N HIS A 101 6.75 6.60 -4.05
CA HIS A 101 6.19 7.29 -2.87
C HIS A 101 7.20 8.20 -2.17
N ARG A 102 8.27 8.60 -2.87
CA ARG A 102 9.43 9.26 -2.26
C ARG A 102 9.05 10.49 -1.43
N TRP A 103 8.10 11.29 -1.91
CA TRP A 103 7.62 12.47 -1.19
C TRP A 103 7.08 12.14 0.21
N ALA A 104 6.38 11.01 0.35
CA ALA A 104 5.77 10.60 1.61
C ALA A 104 6.82 10.01 2.55
N PHE A 105 7.80 9.27 2.02
CA PHE A 105 8.97 8.81 2.77
C PHE A 105 9.82 9.99 3.27
N ASP A 106 10.03 11.01 2.44
CA ASP A 106 10.73 12.24 2.82
C ASP A 106 9.99 12.99 3.94
N GLU A 107 8.65 13.07 3.87
CA GLU A 107 7.85 13.69 4.92
C GLU A 107 7.91 12.91 6.25
N VAL A 108 7.91 11.57 6.21
CA VAL A 108 8.14 10.75 7.41
C VAL A 108 9.54 11.02 7.98
N ALA A 109 10.57 11.04 7.14
CA ALA A 109 11.94 11.32 7.55
C ALA A 109 12.06 12.72 8.20
N ASP A 110 11.43 13.74 7.63
CA ASP A 110 11.34 15.08 8.22
C ASP A 110 10.64 15.07 9.57
N GLY A 111 9.50 14.37 9.67
CA GLY A 111 8.79 14.18 10.92
C GLY A 111 9.65 13.51 12.00
N VAL A 112 10.49 12.55 11.64
CA VAL A 112 11.45 11.92 12.57
C VAL A 112 12.54 12.91 12.99
N ARG A 113 13.13 13.64 12.04
CA ARG A 113 14.17 14.65 12.31
C ARG A 113 13.67 15.76 13.25
N GLN A 114 12.39 16.12 13.13
CA GLN A 114 11.73 17.15 13.94
C GLN A 114 11.16 16.60 15.26
N GLY A 115 11.27 15.29 15.53
CA GLY A 115 10.72 14.66 16.74
C GLY A 115 9.19 14.56 16.77
N GLN A 116 8.52 14.68 15.62
CA GLN A 116 7.07 14.53 15.49
C GLN A 116 6.66 13.06 15.31
N ILE A 117 7.52 12.26 14.67
CA ILE A 117 7.39 10.82 14.47
C ILE A 117 8.54 10.12 15.19
N GLY A 118 8.31 8.91 15.72
CA GLY A 118 9.35 8.16 16.42
C GLY A 118 9.57 8.57 17.88
N THR A 119 8.57 9.17 18.52
CA THR A 119 8.60 9.56 19.95
C THR A 119 7.73 8.68 20.85
N SER A 120 6.83 7.88 20.27
CA SER A 120 6.01 6.96 21.05
C SER A 120 6.82 5.75 21.52
N ARG A 121 6.44 5.22 22.69
CA ARG A 121 6.91 3.94 23.24
C ARG A 121 5.90 2.81 23.05
N ASP A 122 4.80 3.07 22.36
CA ASP A 122 3.82 2.03 22.03
C ASP A 122 4.47 0.96 21.16
N TYR A 123 4.24 -0.31 21.48
CA TYR A 123 4.84 -1.45 20.78
C TYR A 123 4.58 -1.39 19.26
N TYR A 124 3.32 -1.20 18.85
CA TYR A 124 2.96 -1.03 17.43
C TYR A 124 3.08 0.42 16.93
N GLY A 125 3.69 1.30 17.73
CA GLY A 125 3.92 2.69 17.37
C GLY A 125 2.66 3.57 17.34
N LYS A 126 2.82 4.77 16.80
CA LYS A 126 1.78 5.81 16.73
C LYS A 126 1.19 5.89 15.33
N LEU A 127 -0.10 6.22 15.24
CA LEU A 127 -0.74 6.53 13.96
C LEU A 127 -0.01 7.67 13.24
N LEU A 128 0.24 7.44 11.96
CA LEU A 128 0.73 8.46 11.04
C LEU A 128 -0.37 9.51 10.74
N PRO A 129 0.03 10.73 10.33
CA PRO A 129 -0.86 11.64 9.62
C PRO A 129 -1.61 10.91 8.52
N ARG A 130 -2.90 11.25 8.32
CA ARG A 130 -3.81 10.46 7.49
C ARG A 130 -3.27 10.20 6.08
N HIS A 131 -2.63 11.20 5.47
CA HIS A 131 -2.08 11.12 4.11
C HIS A 131 -0.78 10.31 4.00
N LEU A 132 -0.20 9.87 5.13
CA LEU A 132 0.99 9.01 5.18
C LEU A 132 0.67 7.59 5.61
N ARG A 133 -0.59 7.29 5.97
CA ARG A 133 -0.95 5.98 6.54
C ARG A 133 -0.77 4.84 5.56
N ASP A 134 -0.93 5.09 4.27
CA ASP A 134 -0.80 4.06 3.24
C ASP A 134 0.64 3.53 3.11
N LEU A 135 1.63 4.24 3.68
CA LEU A 135 3.00 3.74 3.79
C LEU A 135 3.16 2.60 4.78
N SER A 136 2.13 2.25 5.55
CA SER A 136 2.19 1.15 6.51
C SER A 136 0.88 0.38 6.55
N THR A 137 0.95 -0.95 6.64
CA THR A 137 -0.22 -1.82 6.66
C THR A 137 -1.19 -1.58 7.82
N ASN A 138 -0.76 -0.92 8.89
CA ASN A 138 -1.61 -0.55 10.02
C ASN A 138 -1.71 0.98 10.19
N GLY A 139 -1.17 1.75 9.26
CA GLY A 139 -1.12 3.21 9.30
C GLY A 139 -0.29 3.79 10.44
N ARG A 140 0.67 3.02 10.99
CA ARG A 140 1.49 3.44 12.13
C ARG A 140 2.97 3.47 11.79
N ALA A 141 3.71 4.20 12.61
CA ALA A 141 5.16 4.19 12.64
C ALA A 141 5.63 3.84 14.06
N ALA A 142 6.47 2.82 14.19
CA ALA A 142 6.99 2.32 15.46
C ALA A 142 8.48 2.64 15.62
N VAL A 143 8.93 2.85 16.86
CA VAL A 143 10.37 2.92 17.16
C VAL A 143 10.83 1.49 17.45
N VAL A 144 11.69 0.96 16.60
CA VAL A 144 12.14 -0.44 16.66
C VAL A 144 13.59 -0.59 17.10
N GLY A 145 14.25 0.52 17.39
CA GLY A 145 15.63 0.56 17.82
C GLY A 145 16.13 1.98 17.93
N SER A 146 17.40 2.12 18.28
CA SER A 146 18.06 3.43 18.27
C SER A 146 19.56 3.29 18.10
N GLN A 147 20.18 4.33 17.54
CA GLN A 147 21.62 4.44 17.44
C GLN A 147 22.04 5.89 17.70
N ASP A 148 23.02 6.10 18.57
CA ASP A 148 23.57 7.42 18.90
C ASP A 148 22.49 8.45 19.28
N GLY A 149 21.47 7.99 20.03
CA GLY A 149 20.33 8.81 20.45
C GLY A 149 19.29 9.09 19.36
N LYS A 150 19.44 8.53 18.15
CA LYS A 150 18.49 8.66 17.05
C LYS A 150 17.61 7.42 16.94
N PRO A 151 16.27 7.56 16.85
CA PRO A 151 15.37 6.43 16.72
C PRO A 151 15.49 5.79 15.33
N ALA A 152 15.41 4.46 15.28
CA ALA A 152 15.10 3.71 14.07
C ALA A 152 13.58 3.57 13.97
N VAL A 153 12.98 4.16 12.94
CA VAL A 153 11.52 4.24 12.78
C VAL A 153 11.06 3.28 11.70
N PHE A 154 10.12 2.40 12.05
CA PHE A 154 9.63 1.33 11.20
C PHE A 154 8.22 1.59 10.68
N LEU A 155 8.05 1.34 9.39
CA LEU A 155 6.79 1.33 8.65
C LEU A 155 6.51 -0.09 8.18
N PRO A 156 5.74 -0.90 8.94
CA PRO A 156 5.47 -2.29 8.57
C PRO A 156 4.66 -2.33 7.28
N GLN A 157 5.14 -3.08 6.29
CA GLN A 157 4.39 -3.41 5.08
C GLN A 157 3.50 -4.64 5.28
N TRP A 158 3.84 -5.44 6.28
CA TRP A 158 3.06 -6.58 6.73
C TRP A 158 3.35 -6.90 8.18
N VAL A 159 2.42 -7.59 8.84
CA VAL A 159 2.55 -8.09 10.20
C VAL A 159 2.03 -9.51 10.24
N GLY A 160 2.87 -10.46 10.67
CA GLY A 160 2.49 -11.85 10.80
C GLY A 160 1.83 -12.17 12.15
N ILE A 161 1.51 -13.46 12.37
CA ILE A 161 0.91 -13.97 13.61
C ILE A 161 1.76 -15.18 14.01
N PRO A 162 2.28 -15.29 15.25
CA PRO A 162 1.90 -14.51 16.43
C PRO A 162 2.44 -13.09 16.50
N ASP A 163 3.64 -12.81 15.99
CA ASP A 163 4.25 -11.48 15.96
C ASP A 163 5.56 -11.58 15.14
N ASP A 164 5.58 -10.95 13.97
CA ASP A 164 6.74 -10.68 13.10
C ASP A 164 6.32 -9.65 12.05
N ALA A 165 7.27 -8.96 11.43
CA ALA A 165 6.96 -7.96 10.43
C ALA A 165 8.13 -7.74 9.47
N GLY A 166 7.82 -7.18 8.31
CA GLY A 166 8.81 -6.66 7.38
C GLY A 166 8.34 -5.35 6.79
N GLY A 167 9.28 -4.50 6.36
CA GLY A 167 8.94 -3.19 5.84
C GLY A 167 10.10 -2.22 5.84
N TYR A 168 9.76 -0.93 5.88
CA TYR A 168 10.74 0.14 5.73
C TYR A 168 11.21 0.64 7.09
N VAL A 169 12.52 0.73 7.29
CA VAL A 169 13.13 1.35 8.47
C VAL A 169 13.88 2.61 8.05
N TYR A 170 13.58 3.72 8.71
CA TYR A 170 14.31 4.97 8.61
C TYR A 170 15.25 5.12 9.80
N LEU A 171 16.51 5.42 9.50
CA LEU A 171 17.49 5.87 10.49
C LEU A 171 18.22 7.09 9.94
N ASN A 172 18.22 8.19 10.70
CA ASN A 172 18.95 9.42 10.34
C ASN A 172 20.46 9.30 10.67
N ALA A 173 21.08 8.19 10.29
CA ALA A 173 22.50 7.87 10.45
C ALA A 173 22.86 6.67 9.57
N THR A 174 24.15 6.47 9.34
CA THR A 174 24.64 5.19 8.80
C THR A 174 24.48 4.12 9.88
N PRO A 175 23.75 3.01 9.62
CA PRO A 175 23.58 1.95 10.61
C PRO A 175 24.91 1.26 10.88
N ARG A 176 25.19 1.00 12.16
CA ARG A 176 26.29 0.13 12.54
C ARG A 176 26.01 -1.30 12.08
N PRO A 177 27.03 -2.09 11.72
CA PRO A 177 26.84 -3.48 11.28
C PRO A 177 26.14 -4.38 12.30
N ASP A 178 26.21 -4.04 13.59
CA ASP A 178 25.63 -4.76 14.72
C ASP A 178 24.30 -4.16 15.21
N LEU A 179 23.78 -3.11 14.56
CA LEU A 179 22.49 -2.53 14.94
C LEU A 179 21.35 -3.51 14.63
N VAL A 180 20.80 -4.08 15.70
CA VAL A 180 19.60 -4.91 15.66
C VAL A 180 18.36 -4.04 15.91
N VAL A 181 17.32 -4.27 15.12
CA VAL A 181 15.99 -3.68 15.27
C VAL A 181 14.96 -4.76 15.55
N ASP A 182 13.94 -4.43 16.34
CA ASP A 182 12.83 -5.32 16.71
C ASP A 182 11.66 -5.17 15.71
N LEU A 183 11.49 -6.14 14.81
CA LEU A 183 10.40 -6.15 13.82
C LEU A 183 9.14 -6.80 14.39
N PHE A 184 8.71 -6.32 15.56
CA PHE A 184 7.60 -6.86 16.36
C PHE A 184 7.82 -8.32 16.76
N GLY A 185 8.82 -8.58 17.59
CA GLY A 185 9.13 -9.90 18.16
C GLY A 185 10.24 -10.63 17.44
N GLU A 186 10.54 -10.23 16.20
CA GLU A 186 11.60 -10.84 15.39
C GLU A 186 12.77 -9.85 15.19
N PRO A 187 13.97 -10.16 15.73
CA PRO A 187 15.13 -9.29 15.58
C PRO A 187 15.70 -9.37 14.16
N ALA A 188 16.02 -8.22 13.56
CA ALA A 188 16.71 -8.13 12.27
C ALA A 188 17.90 -7.18 12.36
N ARG A 189 18.95 -7.45 11.58
CA ARG A 189 20.09 -6.53 11.44
C ARG A 189 19.74 -5.49 10.41
N LEU A 190 19.73 -4.20 10.80
CA LEU A 190 19.35 -3.14 9.88
C LEU A 190 20.28 -3.09 8.66
N ALA A 191 21.59 -3.32 8.86
CA ALA A 191 22.58 -3.36 7.78
C ALA A 191 22.53 -4.64 6.92
N GLY A 192 21.77 -5.66 7.32
CA GLY A 192 21.51 -6.86 6.53
C GLY A 192 20.40 -6.68 5.49
N GLY A 193 19.51 -5.71 5.71
CA GLY A 193 18.43 -5.38 4.79
C GLY A 193 18.90 -4.72 3.49
N GLN A 194 17.95 -4.49 2.58
CA GLN A 194 18.18 -3.79 1.34
C GLN A 194 18.34 -2.28 1.58
N PRO A 195 19.51 -1.67 1.29
CA PRO A 195 19.65 -0.22 1.34
C PRO A 195 18.84 0.41 0.21
N LEU A 196 18.12 1.49 0.53
CA LEU A 196 17.43 2.33 -0.45
C LEU A 196 18.27 3.59 -0.67
N ALA A 197 17.85 4.73 -0.13
CA ALA A 197 18.71 5.91 0.04
C ALA A 197 18.20 6.76 1.21
N ASP A 198 18.90 7.85 1.51
CA ASP A 198 18.44 8.87 2.46
C ASP A 198 18.12 8.34 3.86
N GLY A 199 18.80 7.27 4.29
CA GLY A 199 18.59 6.63 5.59
C GLY A 199 17.47 5.58 5.62
N TRP A 200 16.85 5.29 4.47
CA TRP A 200 15.86 4.23 4.33
C TRP A 200 16.48 2.88 3.98
N TRP A 201 15.95 1.86 4.65
CA TRP A 201 16.26 0.46 4.44
C TRP A 201 14.96 -0.32 4.33
N TYR A 202 14.95 -1.37 3.54
CA TYR A 202 13.89 -2.37 3.58
C TYR A 202 14.43 -3.62 4.27
N VAL A 203 13.72 -4.08 5.29
CA VAL A 203 14.14 -5.20 6.15
C VAL A 203 13.04 -6.24 6.24
N LEU A 204 13.47 -7.50 6.21
CA LEU A 204 12.66 -8.68 6.43
C LEU A 204 13.19 -9.45 7.66
N PRO A 205 12.36 -10.30 8.27
CA PRO A 205 12.82 -11.31 9.22
C PRO A 205 14.00 -12.11 8.69
N GLY A 206 15.06 -12.21 9.50
CA GLY A 206 16.25 -12.99 9.17
C GLY A 206 17.33 -12.29 8.35
N ASP A 207 17.12 -11.03 7.94
CA ASP A 207 18.19 -10.15 7.43
C ASP A 207 19.20 -9.76 8.54
#